data_AF-A0A3T1D8C7-F1
#
_entry.id   AF-A0A3T1D8C7-F1
#
_cell.length_a   1.000
_cell.length_b   1.000
_cell.length_c   1.000
_cell.angle_alpha   90.00
_cell.angle_beta   90.00
_cell.angle_gamma   90.00
#
_symmetry.space_group_name_H-M   'P 1'
#
loop_
_entity.id
_entity.type
_entity.pdbx_description
1 polymer ?
#
loop_
_entity_poly.entity_id
_entity_poly.type
_entity_poly.pdbx_seq_one_letter_code
_entity_poly.pdbx_strand_id
1 'polypeptide(L)'
;MLQANIIVEVSDKDDAISVLFDLFDFFDSDNVEVVKVEQYWKENQLYKVLVNFNIEQVLTKEIADKFLSAIGNKWVWNHGGYEAHASSEVEGTKFKNQRVRFINIWFEDLQKT
;
A
#
# COMPACT_ATOMS: atom_id res chain seq x y z
N MET A 1 -3.84 10.97 -8.28
CA MET A 1 -2.77 10.48 -7.38
C MET A 1 -3.33 9.42 -6.44
N LEU A 2 -2.49 8.48 -5.95
CA LEU A 2 -2.83 7.67 -4.77
C LEU A 2 -1.70 7.72 -3.75
N GLN A 3 -2.05 7.58 -2.48
CA GLN A 3 -1.09 7.52 -1.37
C GLN A 3 -1.29 6.23 -0.60
N ALA A 4 -0.20 5.51 -0.33
CA ALA A 4 -0.23 4.30 0.48
C ALA A 4 0.61 4.47 1.75
N ASN A 5 0.07 3.96 2.85
CA ASN A 5 0.71 3.85 4.14
C ASN A 5 0.81 2.35 4.49
N ILE A 6 2.04 1.86 4.59
CA ILE A 6 2.35 0.43 4.68
C ILE A 6 3.12 0.21 5.98
N ILE A 7 2.67 -0.77 6.76
CA ILE A 7 3.42 -1.28 7.92
C ILE A 7 4.04 -2.61 7.53
N VAL A 8 5.36 -2.71 7.65
CA VAL A 8 6.14 -3.88 7.25
C VAL A 8 7.01 -4.36 8.40
N GLU A 9 7.14 -5.68 8.52
CA GLU A 9 8.01 -6.32 9.51
C GLU A 9 9.39 -6.62 8.91
N VAL A 10 10.40 -5.85 9.33
CA VAL A 10 11.77 -5.86 8.81
C VAL A 10 12.76 -5.37 9.88
N SER A 11 14.05 -5.68 9.72
CA SER A 11 15.10 -5.27 10.65
C SER A 11 15.55 -3.81 10.52
N ASP A 12 15.37 -3.21 9.35
CA ASP A 12 15.88 -1.88 9.05
C ASP A 12 15.08 -1.17 7.94
N LYS A 13 15.45 0.10 7.72
CA LYS A 13 14.82 1.00 6.77
C LYS A 13 15.01 0.57 5.30
N ASP A 14 16.16 0.02 4.94
CA ASP A 14 16.45 -0.32 3.55
C ASP A 14 15.65 -1.57 3.14
N ASP A 15 15.50 -2.52 4.06
CA ASP A 15 14.59 -3.64 3.89
C ASP A 15 13.12 -3.21 3.76
N ALA A 16 12.69 -2.16 4.48
CA ALA A 16 11.34 -1.61 4.33
C ALA A 16 11.09 -1.08 2.92
N ILE A 17 12.09 -0.41 2.33
CA ILE A 17 12.04 0.09 0.95
C ILE A 17 12.06 -1.07 -0.05
N SER A 18 12.83 -2.12 0.20
CA SER A 18 12.83 -3.34 -0.61
C SER A 18 11.44 -4.01 -0.63
N VAL A 19 10.75 -4.07 0.52
CA VAL A 19 9.36 -4.58 0.59
C VAL A 19 8.42 -3.73 -0.24
N LEU A 20 8.55 -2.39 -0.21
CA LEU A 20 7.74 -1.48 -1.03
C LEU A 20 7.89 -1.80 -2.52
N PHE A 21 9.13 -1.88 -3.03
CA PHE A 21 9.36 -2.13 -4.46
C PHE A 21 8.97 -3.55 -4.90
N ASP A 22 9.10 -4.56 -4.02
CA ASP A 22 8.57 -5.90 -4.30
C ASP A 22 7.03 -5.90 -4.35
N LEU A 23 6.39 -5.15 -3.45
CA LEU A 23 4.93 -5.06 -3.41
C LEU A 23 4.36 -4.38 -4.66
N PHE A 24 5.02 -3.33 -5.15
CA PHE A 24 4.58 -2.52 -6.28
C PHE A 24 5.48 -2.64 -7.52
N ASP A 25 6.07 -3.81 -7.76
CA ASP A 25 6.96 -4.07 -8.91
C ASP A 25 6.31 -3.89 -10.30
N PHE A 26 4.98 -3.78 -10.35
CA PHE A 26 4.20 -3.50 -11.54
C PHE A 26 4.03 -1.98 -11.79
N PHE A 27 4.52 -1.13 -10.90
CA PHE A 27 4.67 0.30 -11.15
C PHE A 27 6.05 0.61 -11.72
N ASP A 28 6.07 1.56 -12.63
CA ASP A 28 7.30 2.26 -12.97
C ASP A 28 7.82 3.02 -11.74
N SER A 29 9.07 2.80 -11.36
CA SER A 29 9.69 3.44 -10.21
C SER A 29 9.70 4.97 -10.31
N ASP A 30 9.70 5.52 -11.53
CA ASP A 30 9.66 6.97 -11.76
C ASP A 30 8.33 7.59 -11.30
N ASN A 31 7.29 6.77 -11.15
CA ASN A 31 5.98 7.18 -10.65
C ASN A 31 5.81 6.98 -9.14
N VAL A 32 6.86 6.54 -8.43
CA VAL A 32 6.82 6.23 -7.00
C VAL A 32 7.64 7.25 -6.22
N GLU A 33 6.99 8.01 -5.35
CA GLU A 33 7.66 8.95 -4.45
C GLU A 33 7.59 8.43 -3.01
N VAL A 34 8.73 7.99 -2.46
CA VAL A 34 8.83 7.61 -1.05
C VAL A 34 8.85 8.87 -0.20
N VAL A 35 7.71 9.20 0.40
CA VAL A 35 7.54 10.40 1.24
C VAL A 35 8.24 10.23 2.57
N LYS A 36 8.10 9.06 3.20
CA LYS A 36 8.64 8.82 4.55
C LYS A 36 8.86 7.34 4.81
N VAL A 37 9.97 7.02 5.48
CA VAL A 37 10.20 5.71 6.09
C VAL A 37 10.68 5.91 7.51
N GLU A 38 9.93 5.38 8.48
CA GLU A 38 10.24 5.52 9.89
C GLU A 38 9.89 4.26 10.67
N GLN A 39 10.52 4.07 11.82
CA GLN A 39 10.18 2.97 12.71
C GLN A 39 8.75 3.15 13.25
N TYR A 40 7.94 2.10 13.15
CA TYR A 40 6.57 2.09 13.64
C TYR A 40 6.57 1.77 15.14
N TRP A 41 6.32 2.80 15.96
CA TRP A 41 6.39 2.72 17.43
C TRP A 41 7.78 2.30 17.93
N LYS A 42 7.95 2.03 19.24
CA LYS A 42 9.21 1.50 19.80
C LYS A 42 9.41 0.00 19.51
N GLU A 43 8.73 -0.55 18.50
CA GLU A 43 8.89 -1.94 18.11
C GLU A 43 10.04 -2.06 17.11
N ASN A 44 11.08 -2.81 17.48
CA ASN A 44 12.35 -2.85 16.76
C ASN A 44 12.27 -3.48 15.37
N GLN A 45 11.13 -4.06 15.01
CA GLN A 45 10.98 -4.83 13.77
C GLN A 45 9.85 -4.32 12.88
N LEU A 46 9.21 -3.19 13.20
CA LEU A 46 8.16 -2.62 12.36
C LEU A 46 8.58 -1.28 11.79
N TYR A 47 8.38 -1.12 10.49
CA TYR A 47 8.58 0.14 9.79
C TYR A 47 7.29 0.58 9.11
N LYS A 48 7.06 1.88 9.15
CA LYS A 48 6.00 2.57 8.43
C LYS A 48 6.60 3.23 7.19
N VAL A 49 6.05 2.90 6.03
CA VAL A 49 6.40 3.49 4.74
C VAL A 49 5.21 4.29 4.23
N LEU A 50 5.40 5.59 4.01
CA LEU A 50 4.46 6.47 3.33
C LEU A 50 4.98 6.73 1.92
N VAL A 51 4.15 6.47 0.93
CA VAL A 51 4.52 6.55 -0.49
C VAL A 51 3.37 7.17 -1.29
N ASN A 52 3.71 8.03 -2.24
CA ASN A 52 2.77 8.54 -3.24
C ASN A 52 3.04 7.85 -4.57
N PHE A 53 1.97 7.63 -5.33
CA PHE A 53 2.03 7.11 -6.68
C PHE A 53 1.37 8.11 -7.62
N ASN A 54 2.16 8.55 -8.60
CA ASN A 54 1.67 9.36 -9.70
C ASN A 54 1.03 8.45 -10.74
N ILE A 55 -0.27 8.64 -10.95
CA ILE A 55 -1.07 7.84 -11.87
C ILE A 55 -1.62 8.80 -12.92
N GLU A 56 -1.15 8.64 -14.15
CA GLU A 56 -1.56 9.49 -15.27
C GLU A 56 -2.98 9.15 -15.76
N GLN A 57 -3.40 7.90 -15.58
CA GLN A 57 -4.74 7.45 -15.98
C GLN A 57 -5.82 7.86 -14.98
N VAL A 58 -7.03 8.07 -15.48
CA VAL A 58 -8.21 8.30 -14.64
C VAL A 58 -8.43 7.09 -13.72
N LEU A 59 -8.47 7.34 -12.41
CA LEU A 59 -8.75 6.31 -11.42
C LEU A 59 -10.25 6.01 -11.37
N THR A 60 -10.64 4.86 -11.91
CA THR A 60 -11.97 4.28 -11.72
C THR A 60 -11.94 3.21 -10.64
N LYS A 61 -13.12 2.83 -10.14
CA LYS A 61 -13.27 1.75 -9.17
C LYS A 61 -12.66 0.43 -9.66
N GLU A 62 -12.87 0.08 -10.93
CA GLU A 62 -12.33 -1.14 -11.53
C GLU A 62 -10.80 -1.14 -11.57
N ILE A 63 -10.19 0.00 -11.92
CA ILE A 63 -8.73 0.17 -11.91
C ILE A 63 -8.20 0.03 -10.49
N ALA A 64 -8.86 0.66 -9.52
CA ALA A 64 -8.47 0.57 -8.12
C ALA A 64 -8.59 -0.88 -7.59
N ASP A 65 -9.66 -1.60 -7.91
CA ASP A 65 -9.82 -3.01 -7.51
C ASP A 65 -8.78 -3.93 -8.17
N LYS A 66 -8.40 -3.68 -9.43
CA LYS A 66 -7.30 -4.38 -10.12
C LYS A 66 -5.96 -4.12 -9.44
N PHE A 67 -5.68 -2.86 -9.11
CA PHE A 67 -4.49 -2.46 -8.37
C PHE A 67 -4.42 -3.17 -7.01
N LEU A 68 -5.51 -3.14 -6.24
CA LEU A 68 -5.59 -3.81 -4.94
C LEU A 68 -5.41 -5.32 -5.05
N SER A 69 -5.95 -5.95 -6.09
CA SER A 69 -5.83 -7.39 -6.33
C SER A 69 -4.39 -7.82 -6.65
N ALA A 70 -3.56 -6.93 -7.19
CA ALA A 70 -2.15 -7.21 -7.46
C ALA A 70 -1.31 -7.27 -6.17
N ILE A 71 -1.73 -6.58 -5.12
CA ILE A 71 -0.99 -6.47 -3.85
C ILE A 71 -1.57 -7.31 -2.71
N GLY A 72 -2.86 -7.65 -2.75
CA GLY A 72 -3.50 -8.50 -1.75
C GLY A 72 -4.89 -8.97 -2.15
N ASN A 73 -5.39 -9.99 -1.47
CA ASN A 73 -6.65 -10.67 -1.83
C ASN A 73 -7.91 -10.17 -1.10
N LYS A 74 -7.77 -9.37 -0.05
CA LYS A 74 -8.87 -8.91 0.80
C LYS A 74 -8.68 -7.46 1.17
N TRP A 75 -9.71 -6.65 0.95
CA TRP A 75 -9.70 -5.22 1.15
C TRP A 75 -11.02 -4.75 1.73
N VAL A 76 -10.94 -3.83 2.69
CA VAL A 76 -12.09 -3.16 3.27
C VAL A 76 -12.11 -1.73 2.75
N TRP A 77 -13.20 -1.37 2.07
CA TRP A 77 -13.41 -0.04 1.52
C TRP A 77 -14.11 0.87 2.53
N ASN A 78 -13.54 2.05 2.77
CA ASN A 78 -13.99 3.04 3.73
C ASN A 78 -14.23 4.41 3.06
N HIS A 79 -14.69 5.38 3.85
CA HIS A 79 -14.81 6.79 3.46
C HIS A 79 -15.57 7.02 2.14
N GLY A 80 -16.65 6.28 1.90
CA GLY A 80 -17.43 6.41 0.68
C GLY A 80 -16.74 5.83 -0.57
N GLY A 81 -15.74 4.96 -0.39
CA GLY A 81 -15.05 4.24 -1.45
C GLY A 81 -13.72 4.84 -1.88
N TYR A 82 -13.24 5.89 -1.23
CA TYR A 82 -11.94 6.54 -1.55
C TYR A 82 -10.76 5.94 -0.80
N GLU A 83 -11.02 5.08 0.18
CA GLU A 83 -9.98 4.46 0.98
C GLU A 83 -10.16 2.95 0.98
N ALA A 84 -9.06 2.21 0.85
CA ALA A 84 -9.04 0.78 1.04
C ALA A 84 -7.91 0.39 1.99
N HIS A 85 -8.22 -0.48 2.95
CA HIS A 85 -7.22 -1.00 3.87
C HIS A 85 -7.32 -2.52 4.01
N ALA A 86 -6.23 -3.11 4.47
CA ALA A 86 -6.09 -4.54 4.72
C ALA A 86 -5.08 -4.79 5.85
N SER A 87 -5.30 -5.84 6.63
CA SER A 87 -4.42 -6.28 7.71
C SER A 87 -4.13 -7.77 7.59
N SER A 88 -2.87 -8.17 7.81
CA SER A 88 -2.48 -9.59 7.83
C SER A 88 -3.10 -10.36 9.00
N GLU A 89 -3.60 -9.67 10.02
CA GLU A 89 -4.28 -10.27 11.17
C GLU A 89 -5.71 -10.72 10.86
N VAL A 90 -6.31 -10.22 9.78
CA VAL A 90 -7.66 -10.62 9.36
C VAL A 90 -7.58 -11.97 8.66
N GLU A 91 -8.36 -12.94 9.14
CA GLU A 91 -8.34 -14.33 8.65
C GLU A 91 -8.46 -14.41 7.12
N GLY A 92 -7.56 -15.17 6.51
CA GLY A 92 -7.53 -15.41 5.07
C GLY A 92 -7.02 -14.23 4.22
N THR A 93 -6.55 -13.15 4.84
CA THR A 93 -5.82 -12.09 4.14
C THR A 93 -4.43 -12.59 3.74
N LYS A 94 -4.06 -12.32 2.49
CA LYS A 94 -2.77 -12.64 1.91
C LYS A 94 -2.31 -11.45 1.09
N PHE A 95 -1.17 -10.90 1.48
CA PHE A 95 -0.43 -9.92 0.68
C PHE A 95 0.54 -10.63 -0.24
N LYS A 96 0.92 -9.94 -1.32
CA LYS A 96 1.99 -10.38 -2.23
C LYS A 96 3.31 -10.60 -1.46
N ASN A 97 3.65 -9.69 -0.54
CA ASN A 97 4.80 -9.82 0.34
C ASN A 97 4.35 -10.13 1.78
N GLN A 98 4.81 -11.26 2.34
CA GLN A 98 4.41 -11.76 3.67
C GLN A 98 4.93 -10.90 4.84
N ARG A 99 5.87 -9.99 4.58
CA ARG A 99 6.39 -9.04 5.57
C ARG A 99 5.42 -7.88 5.79
N VAL A 100 4.43 -7.68 4.93
CA VAL A 100 3.40 -6.66 5.14
C VAL A 100 2.48 -7.07 6.28
N ARG A 101 2.28 -6.16 7.23
CA ARG A 101 1.35 -6.30 8.35
C ARG A 101 0.06 -5.54 8.13
N PHE A 102 0.16 -4.36 7.54
CA PHE A 102 -1.00 -3.52 7.26
C PHE A 102 -0.75 -2.63 6.05
N ILE A 103 -1.79 -2.38 5.26
CA ILE A 103 -1.77 -1.37 4.20
C ILE A 103 -3.04 -0.54 4.33
N ASN A 104 -2.90 0.77 4.22
CA ASN A 104 -4.00 1.69 3.93
C ASN A 104 -3.67 2.50 2.68
N ILE A 105 -4.62 2.63 1.76
CA ILE A 105 -4.45 3.32 0.49
C ILE A 105 -5.59 4.31 0.30
N TRP A 106 -5.21 5.56 0.04
CA TRP A 106 -6.12 6.65 -0.27
C TRP A 106 -6.06 6.98 -1.76
N PHE A 107 -7.22 6.96 -2.42
CA PHE A 107 -7.41 7.23 -3.83
C PHE A 107 -7.99 8.64 -4.01
N GLU A 108 -7.14 9.66 -4.15
CA GLU A 108 -7.56 11.07 -4.12
C GLU A 108 -8.56 11.43 -5.23
N ASP A 109 -8.34 10.91 -6.44
CA ASP A 109 -9.09 11.28 -7.65
C ASP A 109 -10.04 10.17 -8.13
N LEU A 110 -10.51 9.30 -7.22
CA LEU A 110 -11.37 8.19 -7.62
C LEU A 110 -12.71 8.72 -8.17
N GLN A 111 -13.01 8.44 -9.43
CA GLN A 111 -14.29 8.82 -10.01
C GLN A 111 -15.42 7.96 -9.42
N LYS A 112 -16.47 8.63 -8.95
CA LYS A 112 -17.74 8.00 -8.63
C LYS A 112 -18.46 7.68 -9.95
N THR A 113 -18.47 6.41 -10.33
CA THR A 113 -19.40 5.89 -11.33
C THR A 113 -20.84 5.99 -10.86
#